data_AF-A0A7C9E9R0-F1
#
_entry.id   AF-A0A7C9E9R0-F1
#
_cell.length_a   1.000
_cell.length_b   1.000
_cell.length_c   1.000
_cell.angle_alpha   90.00
_cell.angle_beta   90.00
_cell.angle_gamma   90.00
#
_symmetry.space_group_name_H-M   'P 1'
#
loop_
_entity.id
_entity.type
_entity.pdbx_description
1 polymer ?
#
loop_
_entity_poly.entity_id
_entity_poly.type
_entity_poly.pdbx_seq_one_letter_code
_entity_poly.pdbx_strand_id
1 'polypeptide(L)'
;FLLKQFSRISELITEGDLKCLIDNLDEKANEIEKWENVTEKSKGLLSYKAKCCKPKDGPFKYLSVTVFGNCSPELLRDFYMDCEYRKQWDRTVVEHEQLQIDERTGIEIGRTIKKFPLLTHREYVLAWKVWEGSNKTYYCFTKECEHPLAPRQKKYVRVAFFRSGWRIRQVPGTNACEIK
;
A
#
# COMPACT_ATOMS: atom_id res chain seq x y z
N PHE A 1 -5.73 36.96 -2.44
CA PHE A 1 -4.93 36.26 -3.46
C PHE A 1 -5.04 34.76 -3.24
N LEU A 2 -5.88 34.14 -4.07
CA LEU A 2 -5.98 32.72 -4.46
C LEU A 2 -5.95 31.66 -3.34
N LEU A 3 -7.17 31.24 -2.97
CA LEU A 3 -7.48 29.91 -2.47
C LEU A 3 -6.76 28.87 -3.34
N LYS A 4 -5.73 28.22 -2.79
CA LYS A 4 -5.22 26.97 -3.36
C LYS A 4 -6.42 26.02 -3.42
N GLN A 5 -6.73 25.57 -4.63
CA GLN A 5 -7.74 24.56 -4.89
C GLN A 5 -7.39 23.31 -4.07
N PHE A 6 -8.03 23.16 -2.91
CA PHE A 6 -7.99 21.93 -2.15
C PHE A 6 -8.69 20.89 -3.02
N SER A 7 -7.96 19.89 -3.54
CA SER A 7 -8.61 18.76 -4.19
C SER A 7 -9.56 18.16 -3.18
N ARG A 8 -10.83 17.98 -3.56
CA ARG A 8 -11.79 17.30 -2.70
C ARG A 8 -11.23 15.91 -2.42
N ILE A 9 -11.04 15.57 -1.15
CA ILE A 9 -10.45 14.30 -0.74
C ILE A 9 -11.20 13.11 -1.34
N SER A 10 -12.51 13.28 -1.53
CA SER A 10 -13.39 12.35 -2.21
C SER A 10 -12.97 11.96 -3.64
N GLU A 11 -12.11 12.75 -4.28
CA GLU A 11 -11.63 12.53 -5.65
C GLU A 11 -10.16 12.07 -5.67
N LEU A 12 -9.51 11.95 -4.50
CA LEU A 12 -8.11 11.52 -4.43
C LEU A 12 -7.95 10.06 -4.83
N ILE A 13 -8.91 9.20 -4.53
CA ILE A 13 -8.84 7.78 -4.91
C ILE A 13 -10.16 7.41 -5.57
N THR A 14 -10.05 6.91 -6.80
CA THR A 14 -11.17 6.67 -7.70
C THR A 14 -11.35 5.17 -7.93
N GLU A 15 -12.51 4.78 -8.46
CA GLU A 15 -12.73 3.42 -8.93
C GLU A 15 -11.81 3.04 -10.12
N GLY A 16 -11.30 4.03 -10.85
CA GLY A 16 -10.25 3.81 -11.86
C GLY A 16 -8.92 3.36 -11.26
N ASP A 17 -8.56 3.89 -10.08
CA ASP A 17 -7.37 3.45 -9.33
C ASP A 17 -7.53 1.97 -8.89
N LEU A 18 -8.72 1.59 -8.39
CA LEU A 18 -9.03 0.20 -8.04
C LEU A 18 -8.95 -0.73 -9.26
N LYS A 19 -9.54 -0.33 -10.39
CA LYS A 19 -9.47 -1.13 -11.63
C LYS A 19 -8.02 -1.34 -12.07
N CYS A 20 -7.20 -0.28 -12.04
CA CYS A 20 -5.78 -0.37 -12.38
C CYS A 20 -5.02 -1.30 -11.42
N LEU A 21 -5.30 -1.22 -10.11
CA LEU A 21 -4.76 -2.13 -9.12
C LEU A 21 -5.09 -3.59 -9.45
N ILE A 22 -6.37 -3.89 -9.70
CA ILE A 22 -6.82 -5.26 -10.05
C ILE A 22 -6.12 -5.76 -11.30
N ASP A 23 -6.08 -4.94 -12.36
CA ASP A 23 -5.42 -5.30 -13.63
C ASP A 23 -3.92 -5.61 -13.42
N ASN A 24 -3.22 -4.83 -12.58
CA ASN A 24 -1.82 -5.09 -12.22
C ASN A 24 -1.64 -6.37 -11.38
N LEU A 25 -2.51 -6.60 -10.40
CA LEU A 25 -2.44 -7.78 -9.52
C LEU A 25 -2.84 -9.08 -10.21
N ASP A 26 -3.69 -9.01 -11.23
CA ASP A 26 -4.01 -10.14 -12.11
C ASP A 26 -2.96 -10.36 -13.19
N GLU A 27 -1.93 -9.52 -13.24
CA GLU A 27 -0.81 -9.61 -14.19
C GLU A 27 -1.31 -9.65 -15.64
N LYS A 28 -2.38 -8.89 -15.94
CA LYS A 28 -2.90 -8.78 -17.30
C LYS A 28 -1.77 -8.27 -18.20
N ALA A 29 -1.49 -9.05 -19.24
CA ALA A 29 -0.24 -9.01 -19.98
C ALA A 29 0.17 -7.59 -20.40
N ASN A 30 1.36 -7.18 -19.97
CA ASN A 30 2.10 -6.08 -20.54
C ASN A 30 3.40 -6.68 -21.09
N GLU A 31 3.44 -7.00 -22.39
CA GLU A 31 4.56 -7.69 -23.05
C GLU A 31 5.91 -6.97 -22.90
N ILE A 32 5.87 -5.70 -22.48
CA ILE A 32 7.02 -4.81 -22.32
C ILE A 32 7.70 -4.99 -20.94
N GLU A 33 7.00 -5.51 -19.93
CA GLU A 33 7.53 -5.59 -18.56
C GLU A 33 8.33 -6.87 -18.31
N LYS A 34 9.64 -6.73 -18.14
CA LYS A 34 10.51 -7.84 -17.74
C LYS A 34 10.58 -7.94 -16.21
N TRP A 35 9.87 -8.91 -15.66
CA TRP A 35 9.90 -9.23 -14.23
C TRP A 35 11.02 -10.21 -13.88
N GLU A 36 11.76 -9.90 -12.82
CA GLU A 36 12.88 -10.69 -12.32
C GLU A 36 12.63 -11.10 -10.86
N ASN A 37 12.91 -12.37 -10.54
CA ASN A 37 12.72 -12.89 -9.18
C ASN A 37 13.73 -12.26 -8.22
N VAL A 38 13.22 -11.75 -7.09
CA VAL A 38 14.04 -11.14 -6.04
C VAL A 38 14.28 -12.14 -4.91
N THR A 39 13.22 -12.81 -4.45
CA THR A 39 13.33 -13.79 -3.37
C THR A 39 12.13 -14.72 -3.33
N GLU A 40 12.36 -15.94 -2.86
CA GLU A 40 11.34 -16.93 -2.55
C GLU A 40 11.75 -17.62 -1.25
N LYS A 41 10.86 -17.61 -0.26
CA LYS A 41 11.09 -18.19 1.07
C LYS A 41 9.82 -18.87 1.55
N SER A 42 9.98 -20.00 2.23
CA SER A 42 8.88 -20.71 2.87
C SER A 42 9.33 -21.26 4.22
N LYS A 43 8.46 -21.15 5.23
CA LYS A 43 8.67 -21.70 6.57
C LYS A 43 7.33 -22.02 7.22
N GLY A 44 7.04 -23.32 7.38
CA GLY A 44 5.80 -23.78 8.01
C GLY A 44 4.56 -23.30 7.25
N LEU A 45 3.70 -22.55 7.93
CA LEU A 45 2.45 -21.99 7.37
C LEU A 45 2.65 -20.66 6.63
N LEU A 46 3.89 -20.20 6.46
CA LEU A 46 4.19 -18.91 5.82
C LEU A 46 5.03 -19.12 4.56
N SER A 47 4.59 -18.56 3.44
CA SER A 47 5.41 -18.43 2.23
C SER A 47 5.41 -17.00 1.71
N TYR A 48 6.53 -16.60 1.11
CA TYR A 48 6.74 -15.27 0.56
C TYR A 48 7.50 -15.37 -0.75
N LYS A 49 6.96 -14.77 -1.82
CA LYS A 49 7.63 -14.63 -3.11
C LYS A 49 7.61 -13.17 -3.49
N ALA A 50 8.70 -12.65 -4.04
CA ALA A 50 8.75 -11.31 -4.58
C ALA A 50 9.55 -11.26 -5.87
N LYS A 51 9.07 -10.43 -6.79
CA LYS A 51 9.71 -10.10 -8.06
C LYS A 51 9.70 -8.59 -8.26
N CYS A 52 10.62 -8.10 -9.06
CA CYS A 52 10.70 -6.69 -9.42
C CYS A 52 10.76 -6.51 -10.94
N CYS A 53 10.33 -5.35 -11.41
CA CYS A 53 10.44 -4.94 -12.79
C CYS A 53 11.01 -3.52 -12.82
N LYS A 54 12.06 -3.30 -13.62
CA LYS A 54 12.62 -1.97 -13.86
C LYS A 54 12.09 -1.45 -15.19
N PRO A 55 11.09 -0.54 -15.21
CA PRO A 55 10.63 0.06 -16.44
C PRO A 55 11.74 0.94 -17.07
N LYS A 56 11.66 1.18 -18.38
CA LYS A 56 12.56 2.11 -19.08
C LYS A 56 12.46 3.51 -18.50
N ASP A 57 11.22 3.95 -18.29
CA ASP A 57 10.87 5.24 -17.71
C ASP A 57 10.09 5.03 -16.41
N GLY A 58 10.67 5.50 -15.30
CA GLY A 58 10.00 5.51 -13.98
C GLY A 58 10.69 4.66 -12.91
N PRO A 59 10.07 4.60 -11.71
CA PRO A 59 10.62 3.88 -10.57
C PRO A 59 10.50 2.37 -10.74
N PHE A 60 11.28 1.63 -9.94
CA PHE A 60 11.12 0.18 -9.81
C PHE A 60 9.69 -0.19 -9.39
N LYS A 61 9.18 -1.26 -9.98
CA LYS A 61 7.95 -1.93 -9.54
C LYS A 61 8.33 -3.18 -8.76
N TYR A 62 7.57 -3.47 -7.72
CA TYR A 62 7.67 -4.69 -6.94
C TYR A 62 6.30 -5.35 -6.90
N LEU A 63 6.27 -6.67 -6.99
CA LEU A 63 5.10 -7.50 -6.77
C LEU A 63 5.51 -8.63 -5.85
N SER A 64 4.76 -8.81 -4.77
CA SER A 64 5.00 -9.88 -3.82
C SER A 64 3.71 -10.66 -3.57
N VAL A 65 3.84 -11.94 -3.23
CA VAL A 65 2.74 -12.75 -2.72
C VAL A 65 3.19 -13.33 -1.39
N THR A 66 2.41 -13.09 -0.35
CA THR A 66 2.59 -13.75 0.95
C THR A 66 1.39 -14.63 1.23
N VAL A 67 1.61 -15.90 1.56
CA VAL A 67 0.54 -16.83 1.95
C VAL A 67 0.69 -17.18 3.42
N PHE A 68 -0.41 -17.02 4.16
CA PHE A 68 -0.55 -17.34 5.58
C PHE A 68 -1.54 -18.50 5.73
N GLY A 69 -1.05 -19.66 6.15
CA GLY A 69 -1.89 -20.79 6.55
C GLY A 69 -2.59 -20.51 7.88
N ASN A 70 -3.82 -21.02 8.02
CA ASN A 70 -4.70 -20.86 9.18
C ASN A 70 -4.96 -19.38 9.55
N CYS A 71 -5.04 -18.50 8.54
CA CYS A 71 -5.34 -17.07 8.72
C CYS A 71 -6.56 -16.70 7.88
N SER A 72 -7.49 -15.93 8.44
CA SER A 72 -8.65 -15.41 7.70
C SER A 72 -8.31 -14.12 6.95
N PRO A 73 -8.97 -13.83 5.81
CA PRO A 73 -8.82 -12.56 5.11
C PRO A 73 -9.06 -11.32 5.97
N GLU A 74 -10.03 -11.37 6.89
CA GLU A 74 -10.37 -10.27 7.78
C GLU A 74 -9.27 -10.00 8.79
N LEU A 75 -8.72 -11.06 9.40
CA LEU A 75 -7.61 -10.93 10.35
C LEU A 75 -6.38 -10.33 9.65
N LEU A 76 -6.10 -10.78 8.42
CA LEU A 76 -4.97 -10.25 7.65
C LEU A 76 -5.20 -8.79 7.25
N ARG A 77 -6.42 -8.42 6.83
CA ARG A 77 -6.80 -7.03 6.56
C ARG A 77 -6.57 -6.17 7.79
N ASP A 78 -7.09 -6.57 8.95
CA ASP A 78 -6.99 -5.79 10.18
C ASP A 78 -5.52 -5.62 10.61
N PHE A 79 -4.70 -6.67 10.49
CA PHE A 79 -3.25 -6.58 10.71
C PHE A 79 -2.56 -5.56 9.79
N TYR A 80 -2.93 -5.49 8.51
CA TYR A 80 -2.33 -4.55 7.56
C TYR A 80 -2.85 -3.11 7.70
N MET A 81 -4.08 -2.94 8.22
CA MET A 81 -4.71 -1.63 8.42
C MET A 81 -4.43 -1.02 9.80
N ASP A 82 -3.99 -1.81 10.78
CA ASP A 82 -3.65 -1.33 12.11
C ASP A 82 -2.33 -0.53 12.11
N CYS A 83 -2.46 0.79 11.98
CA CYS A 83 -1.34 1.72 11.97
C CYS A 83 -0.67 1.87 13.34
N GLU A 84 -1.39 1.60 14.44
CA GLU A 84 -0.85 1.65 15.79
C GLU A 84 0.02 0.43 16.07
N TYR A 85 -0.47 -0.75 15.72
CA TYR A 85 0.30 -1.99 15.79
C TYR A 85 1.47 -1.97 14.81
N ARG A 86 1.34 -1.31 13.65
CA ARG A 86 2.43 -1.13 12.68
C ARG A 86 3.68 -0.52 13.32
N LYS A 87 3.53 0.45 14.24
CA LYS A 87 4.66 1.05 14.97
C LYS A 87 5.38 0.08 15.90
N GLN A 88 4.71 -1.00 16.33
CA GLN A 88 5.30 -1.99 17.23
C GLN A 88 6.18 -2.99 16.49
N TRP A 89 5.78 -3.42 15.29
CA TRP A 89 6.48 -4.49 14.57
C TRP A 89 7.35 -4.00 13.41
N ASP A 90 6.98 -2.91 12.72
CA ASP A 90 7.78 -2.36 11.63
C ASP A 90 8.81 -1.36 12.18
N ARG A 91 10.03 -1.86 12.39
CA ARG A 91 11.17 -1.06 12.88
C ARG A 91 11.54 0.13 12.00
N THR A 92 11.04 0.19 10.76
CA THR A 92 11.27 1.34 9.88
C THR A 92 10.31 2.49 10.16
N VAL A 93 9.15 2.24 10.77
CA VAL A 93 8.16 3.27 11.10
C VAL A 93 8.51 3.89 12.45
N VAL A 94 8.75 5.20 12.45
CA VAL A 94 9.07 5.96 13.67
C VAL A 94 7.84 6.67 14.20
N GLU A 95 7.08 7.29 13.30
CA GLU A 95 5.86 8.03 13.61
C GLU A 95 4.81 7.71 12.57
N HIS A 96 3.56 7.63 13.01
CA HIS A 96 2.39 7.58 12.15
C HIS A 96 1.30 8.46 12.74
N GLU A 97 0.60 9.19 11.89
CA GLU A 97 -0.49 10.10 12.25
C GLU A 97 -1.58 10.02 11.18
N GLN A 98 -2.82 9.77 11.58
CA GLN A 98 -3.98 9.91 10.71
C GLN A 98 -4.37 11.40 10.67
N LEU A 99 -4.33 11.98 9.48
CA LEU A 99 -4.56 13.42 9.28
C LEU A 99 -6.03 13.74 9.01
N GLN A 100 -6.70 12.87 8.25
CA GLN A 100 -8.10 13.08 7.85
C GLN A 100 -8.76 11.77 7.41
N ILE A 101 -10.06 11.65 7.66
CA ILE A 101 -10.94 10.59 7.13
C ILE A 101 -12.10 11.29 6.41
N ASP A 102 -12.45 10.84 5.20
CA ASP A 102 -13.74 11.12 4.56
C ASP A 102 -14.67 9.91 4.76
N GLU A 103 -15.52 9.98 5.78
CA GLU A 103 -16.44 8.90 6.16
C GLU A 103 -17.39 8.48 5.02
N ARG A 104 -17.71 9.37 4.09
CA ARG A 104 -18.61 9.08 2.97
C ARG A 104 -17.93 8.19 1.93
N THR A 105 -16.64 8.40 1.68
CA THR A 105 -15.91 7.68 0.62
C THR A 105 -15.01 6.57 1.17
N GLY A 106 -14.72 6.58 2.46
CA GLY A 106 -13.74 5.69 3.10
C GLY A 106 -12.29 6.03 2.73
N ILE A 107 -12.03 7.23 2.19
CA ILE A 107 -10.68 7.70 1.90
C ILE A 107 -10.08 8.26 3.17
N GLU A 108 -8.91 7.77 3.52
CA GLU A 108 -8.12 8.25 4.64
C GLU A 108 -6.83 8.89 4.15
N ILE A 109 -6.33 9.87 4.89
CA ILE A 109 -5.03 10.49 4.67
C ILE A 109 -4.22 10.37 5.94
N GLY A 110 -2.97 9.95 5.81
CA GLY A 110 -2.05 9.82 6.93
C GLY A 110 -0.63 10.21 6.57
N ARG A 111 0.13 10.50 7.62
CA ARG A 111 1.54 10.84 7.55
C ARG A 111 2.35 9.77 8.26
N THR A 112 3.37 9.26 7.58
CA THR A 112 4.30 8.27 8.15
C THR A 112 5.73 8.76 8.00
N ILE A 113 6.50 8.73 9.11
CA ILE A 113 7.94 8.97 9.09
C ILE A 113 8.67 7.64 9.16
N LYS A 114 9.48 7.35 8.14
CA LYS A 114 10.32 6.16 8.10
C LYS A 114 11.81 6.47 8.28
N LYS A 115 12.47 5.63 9.08
CA LYS A 115 13.92 5.63 9.27
C LYS A 115 14.53 4.41 8.59
N PHE A 116 15.54 4.68 7.78
CA PHE A 116 16.36 3.64 7.14
C PHE A 116 17.81 3.83 7.56
N PRO A 117 18.61 2.76 7.71
CA PRO A 117 20.02 2.88 8.03
C PRO A 117 20.75 3.82 7.08
N LEU A 118 21.63 4.68 7.63
CA LEU A 118 22.53 5.57 6.89
C LEU A 118 21.86 6.63 6.00
N LEU A 119 20.55 6.85 6.13
CA LEU A 119 19.82 7.73 5.23
C LEU A 119 18.83 8.64 5.99
N THR A 120 18.71 9.90 5.56
CA THR A 120 17.78 10.90 6.13
C THR A 120 16.35 10.37 6.23
N HIS A 121 15.61 10.63 7.30
CA HIS A 121 14.25 10.10 7.44
C HIS A 121 13.33 10.51 6.28
N ARG A 122 12.42 9.61 5.90
CA ARG A 122 11.50 9.79 4.77
C ARG A 122 10.13 10.10 5.30
N GLU A 123 9.51 11.13 4.75
CA GLU A 123 8.16 11.51 5.07
C GLU A 123 7.23 11.09 3.93
N TYR A 124 6.23 10.29 4.28
CA TYR A 124 5.16 9.86 3.40
C TYR A 124 3.89 10.57 3.83
N VAL A 125 3.22 11.25 2.90
CA VAL A 125 1.86 11.76 3.08
C VAL A 125 1.02 11.06 2.02
N LEU A 126 0.18 10.13 2.46
CA LEU A 126 -0.48 9.17 1.60
C LEU A 126 -1.98 9.22 1.84
N ALA A 127 -2.75 9.17 0.75
CA ALA A 127 -4.15 8.83 0.79
C ALA A 127 -4.29 7.32 0.55
N TRP A 128 -5.23 6.66 1.23
CA TRP A 128 -5.61 5.28 0.93
C TRP A 128 -7.12 5.07 1.03
N LYS A 129 -7.60 4.00 0.38
CA LYS A 129 -8.98 3.52 0.47
C LYS A 129 -8.96 2.00 0.48
N VAL A 130 -9.83 1.41 1.30
CA VAL A 130 -10.08 -0.02 1.33
C VAL A 130 -11.44 -0.31 0.69
N TRP A 131 -11.49 -1.34 -0.16
CA TRP A 131 -12.73 -1.87 -0.72
C TRP A 131 -12.92 -3.31 -0.27
N GLU A 132 -14.16 -3.68 -0.04
CA GLU A 132 -14.58 -5.07 0.14
C GLU A 132 -15.27 -5.55 -1.14
N GLY A 133 -14.72 -6.61 -1.73
CA GLY A 133 -15.27 -7.34 -2.86
C GLY A 133 -16.03 -8.60 -2.42
N SER A 134 -16.41 -9.43 -3.38
CA SER A 134 -17.05 -10.71 -3.11
C SER A 134 -16.12 -11.68 -2.40
N ASN A 135 -16.71 -12.65 -1.68
CA ASN A 135 -16.00 -13.74 -1.02
C ASN A 135 -14.90 -13.27 -0.05
N LYS A 136 -15.15 -12.17 0.68
CA LYS A 136 -14.21 -11.60 1.66
C LYS A 136 -12.85 -11.26 1.03
N THR A 137 -12.90 -10.77 -0.21
CA THR A 137 -11.73 -10.23 -0.89
C THR A 137 -11.61 -8.77 -0.55
N TYR A 138 -10.46 -8.32 -0.06
CA TYR A 138 -10.21 -6.93 0.27
C TYR A 138 -9.18 -6.34 -0.68
N TYR A 139 -9.37 -5.09 -1.06
CA TYR A 139 -8.42 -4.32 -1.84
C TYR A 139 -8.05 -3.06 -1.08
N CYS A 140 -6.79 -2.67 -1.15
CA CYS A 140 -6.37 -1.35 -0.69
C CYS A 140 -5.51 -0.71 -1.76
N PHE A 141 -5.75 0.57 -2.02
CA PHE A 141 -4.91 1.38 -2.87
C PHE A 141 -4.39 2.56 -2.06
N THR A 142 -3.12 2.89 -2.25
CA THR A 142 -2.43 3.93 -1.51
C THR A 142 -1.60 4.78 -2.46
N LYS A 143 -1.67 6.11 -2.30
CA LYS A 143 -1.14 7.05 -3.28
C LYS A 143 -0.67 8.33 -2.62
N GLU A 144 0.47 8.90 -3.07
CA GLU A 144 0.96 10.16 -2.50
C GLU A 144 -0.04 11.30 -2.69
N CYS A 145 -0.09 12.20 -1.70
CA CYS A 145 -0.85 13.44 -1.76
C CYS A 145 -0.12 14.54 -0.96
N GLU A 146 -0.68 15.75 -0.97
CA GLU A 146 -0.27 16.85 -0.10
C GLU A 146 -1.41 17.14 0.88
N HIS A 147 -1.07 17.52 2.11
CA HIS A 147 -2.06 17.83 3.15
C HIS A 147 -1.62 19.04 3.99
N PRO A 148 -2.51 20.00 4.31
CA PRO A 148 -2.16 21.22 5.03
C PRO A 148 -1.60 20.98 6.44
N LEU A 149 -2.07 19.92 7.12
CA LEU A 149 -1.58 19.51 8.43
C LEU A 149 -0.19 18.86 8.38
N ALA A 150 0.32 18.56 7.19
CA ALA A 150 1.63 17.97 6.97
C ALA A 150 2.49 18.83 6.02
N PRO A 151 2.82 20.08 6.38
CA PRO A 151 3.70 20.90 5.57
C PRO A 151 5.10 20.29 5.50
N ARG A 152 5.81 20.52 4.38
CA ARG A 152 7.16 19.97 4.16
C ARG A 152 8.15 20.48 5.22
N GLN A 153 8.90 19.56 5.80
CA GLN A 153 9.89 19.88 6.84
C GLN A 153 11.31 19.60 6.31
N LYS A 154 12.24 20.55 6.47
CA LYS A 154 13.63 20.42 5.97
C LYS A 154 14.40 19.21 6.52
N LYS A 155 14.01 18.73 7.71
CA LYS A 155 14.63 17.56 8.36
C LYS A 155 14.26 16.22 7.72
N TYR A 156 13.25 16.19 6.84
CA TYR A 156 12.77 14.97 6.18
C TYR A 156 12.88 15.06 4.66
N VAL A 157 13.12 13.93 4.02
CA VAL A 157 12.98 13.78 2.56
C VAL A 157 11.53 13.39 2.28
N ARG A 158 10.72 14.32 1.76
CA ARG A 158 9.34 14.05 1.33
C ARG A 158 9.35 13.14 0.11
N VAL A 159 8.65 12.01 0.19
CA VAL A 159 8.44 11.13 -0.95
C VAL A 159 7.46 11.78 -1.92
N ALA A 160 7.96 12.12 -3.12
CA ALA A 160 7.22 12.88 -4.12
C ALA A 160 6.33 12.01 -5.02
N PHE A 161 6.63 10.72 -5.14
CA PHE A 161 5.83 9.76 -5.91
C PHE A 161 5.78 8.43 -5.15
N PHE A 162 4.59 7.93 -4.92
CA PHE A 162 4.32 6.66 -4.26
C PHE A 162 2.97 6.11 -4.72
N ARG A 163 3.01 4.94 -5.36
CA ARG A 163 1.82 4.16 -5.70
C ARG A 163 2.01 2.75 -5.18
N SER A 164 1.05 2.26 -4.41
CA SER A 164 1.05 0.92 -3.87
C SER A 164 -0.38 0.44 -3.67
N GLY A 165 -0.57 -0.86 -3.58
CA GLY A 165 -1.84 -1.45 -3.23
C GLY A 165 -1.68 -2.94 -3.03
N TRP A 166 -2.72 -3.55 -2.50
CA TRP A 166 -2.75 -4.99 -2.25
C TRP A 166 -4.15 -5.55 -2.46
N ARG A 167 -4.21 -6.86 -2.71
CA ARG A 167 -5.41 -7.70 -2.61
C ARG A 167 -5.19 -8.77 -1.54
N ILE A 168 -6.12 -8.86 -0.61
CA ILE A 168 -6.21 -9.95 0.38
C ILE A 168 -7.39 -10.84 0.01
N ARG A 169 -7.18 -12.17 -0.04
CA ARG A 169 -8.27 -13.14 -0.24
C ARG A 169 -7.91 -14.51 0.28
N GLN A 170 -8.92 -15.36 0.43
CA GLN A 170 -8.70 -16.78 0.70
C GLN A 170 -8.07 -17.46 -0.52
N VAL A 171 -7.13 -18.37 -0.27
CA VAL A 171 -6.55 -19.24 -1.30
C VAL A 171 -7.54 -20.38 -1.57
N PRO A 172 -8.07 -20.52 -2.82
CA PRO A 172 -9.10 -21.50 -3.13
C PRO A 172 -8.73 -22.92 -2.72
N GLY A 173 -9.68 -23.63 -2.09
CA GLY A 173 -9.50 -25.02 -1.67
C GLY A 173 -8.57 -25.22 -0.46
N THR A 174 -8.17 -24.16 0.24
CA THR A 174 -7.28 -24.25 1.39
C THR A 174 -7.78 -23.42 2.58
N ASN A 175 -7.27 -23.73 3.77
CA ASN A 175 -7.41 -22.87 4.95
C ASN A 175 -6.27 -21.84 5.02
N ALA A 176 -5.98 -21.16 3.91
CA ALA A 176 -4.93 -20.15 3.84
C ALA A 176 -5.45 -18.86 3.21
N CYS A 177 -4.80 -17.76 3.54
CA CYS A 177 -5.05 -16.45 2.98
C CYS A 177 -3.79 -15.92 2.29
N GLU A 178 -3.96 -15.27 1.15
CA GLU A 178 -2.89 -14.56 0.47
C GLU A 178 -3.09 -13.06 0.55
N ILE A 179 -1.97 -12.33 0.65
CA ILE A 179 -1.88 -10.94 0.27
C ILE A 179 -0.93 -10.82 -0.92
N LYS A 180 -1.41 -10.16 -1.96
CA LYS A 180 -0.67 -9.88 -3.19
C LYS A 180 -0.60 -8.38 -3.44
#